data_AF-A0A645CKC6-F1
#
_entry.id   AF-A0A645CKC6-F1
#
_cell.length_a   1.000
_cell.length_b   1.000
_cell.length_c   1.000
_cell.angle_alpha   90.00
_cell.angle_beta   90.00
_cell.angle_gamma   90.00
#
_symmetry.space_group_name_H-M   'P 1'
#
loop_
_entity.id
_entity.type
_entity.pdbx_description
1 polymer ?
#
loop_
_entity_poly.entity_id
_entity_poly.type
_entity_poly.pdbx_seq_one_letter_code
_entity_poly.pdbx_strand_id
1 'polypeptide(L)'
;MRDFLIYGLKYVFPPQVGTSVRGILTAHSASPIKEHITSGNDNYVWPYYKGTKRGFSVAPLYENIPKFIDNDTQLYEYLVIVDTLRVGKAREIEIAIKELDKRIKDYVK
;
A
#
# COMPACT_ATOMS: atom_id res chain seq x y z
N MET A 1 1.12 8.47 -17.23
CA MET A 1 0.55 8.28 -15.87
C MET A 1 1.15 7.06 -15.16
N ARG A 2 1.11 5.85 -15.76
CA ARG A 2 1.71 4.64 -15.19
C ARG A 2 3.17 4.81 -14.73
N ASP A 3 4.04 5.32 -15.60
CA ASP A 3 5.47 5.42 -15.28
C ASP A 3 5.75 6.41 -14.14
N PHE A 4 4.89 7.43 -13.98
CA PHE A 4 4.95 8.31 -12.81
C PHE A 4 4.64 7.56 -11.52
N LEU A 5 3.63 6.68 -11.50
CA LEU A 5 3.31 5.89 -10.31
C LEU A 5 4.46 4.97 -9.93
N ILE A 6 5.11 4.35 -10.92
CA ILE A 6 6.18 3.37 -10.68
C ILE A 6 7.49 4.06 -10.28
N TYR A 7 7.87 5.15 -10.95
CA TYR A 7 9.21 5.73 -10.81
C TYR A 7 9.23 7.09 -10.12
N GLY A 8 8.17 7.88 -10.23
CA GLY A 8 8.11 9.25 -9.69
C GLY A 8 7.48 9.35 -8.30
N LEU A 9 6.49 8.51 -8.01
CA LEU A 9 5.62 8.68 -6.84
C LEU A 9 6.38 8.71 -5.51
N LYS A 10 7.36 7.82 -5.33
CA LYS A 10 8.17 7.77 -4.10
C LYS A 10 9.02 9.02 -3.85
N TYR A 11 9.28 9.84 -4.88
CA TYR A 11 10.04 11.08 -4.75
C TYR A 11 9.13 12.28 -4.51
N VAL A 12 7.94 12.29 -5.11
CA VAL A 12 6.94 13.36 -4.91
C VAL A 12 6.22 13.20 -3.58
N PHE A 13 5.94 11.96 -3.18
CA PHE A 13 5.33 11.60 -1.90
C PHE A 13 6.20 10.59 -1.16
N PRO A 14 7.36 11.04 -0.60
CA PRO A 14 8.24 10.17 0.16
C PRO A 14 7.47 9.45 1.25
N PRO A 15 7.62 8.13 1.40
CA PRO A 15 6.99 7.45 2.51
C PRO A 15 7.63 7.90 3.82
N GLN A 16 6.79 8.21 4.80
CA GLN A 16 7.24 8.46 6.17
C GLN A 16 6.96 7.19 6.97
N VAL A 17 7.99 6.37 7.15
CA VAL A 17 7.93 5.16 7.96
C VAL A 17 8.25 5.53 9.41
N GLY A 18 7.33 5.27 10.33
CA GLY A 18 7.50 5.52 11.75
C GLY A 18 7.57 4.23 12.57
N THR A 19 7.33 4.36 13.87
CA THR A 19 7.40 3.23 14.82
C THR A 19 6.23 2.26 14.69
N SER A 20 6.33 1.12 15.38
CA SER A 20 5.28 0.11 15.44
C SER A 20 4.06 0.59 16.21
N VAL A 21 2.93 0.75 15.52
CA VAL A 21 1.67 1.25 16.06
C VAL A 21 0.50 0.34 15.66
N ARG A 22 -0.68 0.62 16.23
CA ARG A 22 -1.94 -0.01 15.80
C ARG A 22 -2.49 0.68 14.56
N GLY A 23 -3.03 -0.09 13.63
CA GLY A 23 -3.58 0.46 12.39
C GLY A 23 -4.23 -0.56 11.46
N ILE A 24 -4.48 -0.10 10.24
CA ILE A 24 -4.98 -0.90 9.11
C ILE A 24 -3.76 -1.29 8.25
N LEU A 25 -3.68 -2.54 7.79
CA LEU A 25 -2.54 -2.98 6.99
C LEU A 25 -2.42 -2.18 5.70
N THR A 26 -1.20 -1.96 5.22
CA THR A 26 -0.94 -1.36 3.91
C THR A 26 0.34 -1.94 3.29
N ALA A 27 0.69 -1.48 2.10
CA ALA A 27 1.86 -1.93 1.34
C ALA A 27 1.90 -3.46 1.20
N HIS A 28 3.08 -4.07 1.31
CA HIS A 28 3.23 -5.52 1.17
C HIS A 28 2.47 -6.34 2.21
N SER A 29 1.99 -5.71 3.30
CA SER A 29 1.28 -6.39 4.38
C SER A 29 -0.21 -6.58 4.12
N ALA A 30 -0.75 -5.97 3.06
CA ALA A 30 -2.15 -6.02 2.68
C ALA A 30 -2.35 -6.66 1.31
N SER A 31 -3.59 -7.03 1.02
CA SER A 31 -3.98 -7.52 -0.31
C SER A 31 -3.95 -6.38 -1.33
N PRO A 32 -3.51 -6.62 -2.58
CA PRO A 32 -3.26 -7.93 -3.19
C PRO A 32 -1.80 -8.41 -3.12
N ILE A 33 -0.92 -7.70 -2.41
CA ILE A 33 0.52 -7.98 -2.44
C ILE A 33 0.88 -9.13 -1.49
N LYS A 34 0.22 -9.19 -0.32
CA LYS A 34 0.48 -10.20 0.71
C LYS A 34 0.26 -11.64 0.21
N GLU A 35 -0.57 -11.83 -0.80
CA GLU A 35 -0.85 -13.14 -1.42
C GLU A 35 0.37 -13.72 -2.17
N HIS A 36 1.30 -12.86 -2.59
CA HIS A 36 2.47 -13.22 -3.40
C HIS A 36 3.76 -13.34 -2.58
N ILE A 37 3.70 -13.06 -1.29
CA ILE A 37 4.84 -13.08 -0.38
C ILE A 37 4.55 -13.94 0.85
N THR A 38 5.60 -14.53 1.40
CA THR A 38 5.51 -15.17 2.70
C THR A 38 5.44 -14.09 3.77
N SER A 39 4.47 -14.18 4.68
CA SER A 39 4.33 -13.27 5.81
C SER A 39 5.64 -13.16 6.59
N GLY A 40 6.27 -11.99 6.53
CA GLY A 40 7.37 -11.62 7.42
C GLY A 40 6.84 -11.06 8.75
N ASN A 41 7.76 -10.72 9.66
CA ASN A 41 7.40 -10.08 10.94
C ASN A 41 7.15 -8.57 10.82
N ASP A 42 7.59 -7.95 9.73
CA ASP A 42 7.52 -6.50 9.55
C ASP A 42 6.29 -6.11 8.74
N ASN A 43 5.17 -5.93 9.44
CA ASN A 43 3.96 -5.37 8.83
C ASN A 43 4.07 -3.85 8.71
N TYR A 44 3.47 -3.28 7.67
CA TYR A 44 3.16 -1.86 7.56
C TYR A 44 1.68 -1.61 7.82
N VAL A 45 1.39 -0.53 8.52
CA VAL A 45 0.02 -0.09 8.80
C VAL A 45 -0.14 1.41 8.56
N TRP A 46 -1.32 1.82 8.12
CA TRP A 46 -1.78 3.18 8.35
C TRP A 46 -2.21 3.33 9.80
N PRO A 47 -1.64 4.29 10.57
CA PRO A 47 -2.04 4.54 11.95
C PRO A 47 -3.53 4.82 12.04
N TYR A 48 -4.25 4.02 12.82
CA TYR A 48 -5.68 4.21 13.03
C TYR A 48 -6.16 3.54 14.31
N TYR A 49 -6.86 4.30 15.16
CA TYR A 49 -7.26 3.84 16.49
C TYR A 49 -8.23 2.65 16.45
N LYS A 50 -9.07 2.55 15.41
CA LYS A 50 -9.97 1.41 15.17
C LYS A 50 -9.30 0.25 14.42
N GLY A 51 -8.05 0.40 13.99
CA GLY A 51 -7.30 -0.67 13.34
C GLY A 51 -7.06 -1.86 14.29
N THR A 52 -7.01 -3.07 13.75
CA THR A 52 -6.86 -4.30 14.56
C THR A 52 -5.47 -4.92 14.44
N LYS A 53 -4.60 -4.37 13.60
CA LYS A 53 -3.27 -4.91 13.31
C LYS A 53 -2.18 -4.00 13.88
N ARG A 54 -0.98 -4.56 14.07
CA ARG A 54 0.22 -3.82 14.48
C ARG A 54 1.30 -3.95 13.41
N GLY A 55 2.00 -2.84 13.17
CA GLY A 55 3.08 -2.75 12.20
C GLY A 55 3.74 -1.38 12.25
N PHE A 56 4.84 -1.22 11.54
CA PHE A 56 5.46 0.08 11.32
C PHE A 56 4.48 1.03 10.64
N SER A 57 4.38 2.24 11.16
CA SER A 57 3.48 3.24 10.61
C SER A 57 3.95 3.70 9.23
N VAL A 58 3.03 3.81 8.29
CA VAL A 58 3.24 4.49 7.01
C VAL A 58 2.24 5.64 6.94
N ALA A 59 2.72 6.86 6.68
CA ALA A 59 1.82 7.99 6.46
C ALA A 59 1.00 7.77 5.18
N PRO A 60 -0.35 7.76 5.26
CA PRO A 60 -1.18 7.65 4.07
C PRO A 60 -0.99 8.87 3.18
N LEU A 61 -1.25 8.74 1.87
CA LEU A 61 -1.20 9.87 0.94
C LEU A 61 -2.16 11.01 1.30
N TYR A 62 -3.22 10.70 2.04
CA TYR A 62 -4.17 11.65 2.61
C TYR A 62 -4.65 11.15 3.98
N GLU A 63 -4.72 12.05 4.97
CA GLU A 63 -4.95 11.71 6.38
C GLU A 63 -6.25 10.92 6.61
N ASN A 64 -7.29 11.17 5.81
CA ASN A 64 -8.59 10.55 6.01
C ASN A 64 -8.72 9.15 5.41
N ILE A 65 -7.76 8.67 4.62
CA ILE A 65 -7.80 7.35 3.95
C ILE A 65 -8.26 6.22 4.89
N PRO A 66 -7.65 6.02 6.08
CA PRO A 66 -8.01 4.92 6.96
C PRO A 66 -9.45 4.96 7.47
N LYS A 67 -10.13 6.12 7.37
CA LYS A 67 -11.50 6.29 7.86
C LYS A 67 -12.56 5.75 6.89
N PHE A 68 -12.24 5.61 5.60
CA PHE A 68 -13.24 5.27 4.56
C PHE A 68 -12.87 4.08 3.67
N ILE A 69 -11.70 3.46 3.86
CA ILE A 69 -11.28 2.28 3.08
C ILE A 69 -12.25 1.09 3.21
N ASP A 70 -13.00 1.00 4.30
CA ASP A 70 -13.95 -0.11 4.54
C ASP A 70 -15.13 -0.11 3.55
N ASN A 71 -15.38 1.02 2.88
CA ASN A 71 -16.51 1.16 1.95
C ASN A 71 -16.15 0.78 0.51
N ASP A 72 -14.86 0.63 0.19
CA ASP A 72 -14.40 0.38 -1.17
C ASP A 72 -13.12 -0.46 -1.19
N THR A 73 -13.31 -1.77 -1.37
CA THR A 73 -12.22 -2.74 -1.47
C THR A 73 -11.29 -2.42 -2.64
N GLN A 74 -11.81 -1.95 -3.77
CA GLN A 74 -11.00 -1.69 -4.95
C GLN A 74 -10.06 -0.50 -4.69
N LEU A 75 -10.58 0.57 -4.10
CA LEU A 75 -9.79 1.73 -3.68
C LEU A 75 -8.71 1.32 -2.67
N TYR A 76 -9.08 0.50 -1.68
CA TYR A 76 -8.11 0.00 -0.70
C TYR A 76 -6.97 -0.77 -1.37
N GLU A 77 -7.26 -1.69 -2.28
CA GLU A 77 -6.24 -2.44 -3.03
C GLU A 77 -5.33 -1.52 -3.87
N TYR A 78 -5.88 -0.49 -4.52
CA TYR A 78 -5.06 0.47 -5.26
C TYR A 78 -4.09 1.23 -4.34
N LEU A 79 -4.57 1.66 -3.18
CA LEU A 79 -3.74 2.35 -2.20
C LEU A 79 -2.66 1.44 -1.61
N VAL A 80 -2.97 0.16 -1.41
CA VAL A 80 -2.00 -0.86 -1.00
C VAL A 80 -0.89 -1.02 -2.05
N ILE A 81 -1.25 -1.13 -3.33
CA ILE A 81 -0.29 -1.20 -4.43
C ILE A 81 0.60 0.05 -4.44
N VAL A 82 -0.02 1.23 -4.33
CA VAL A 82 0.67 2.52 -4.31
C VAL A 82 1.65 2.62 -3.14
N ASP A 83 1.25 2.24 -1.93
CA ASP A 83 2.17 2.26 -0.80
C ASP A 83 3.29 1.23 -0.96
N THR A 84 3.02 0.07 -1.57
CA THR A 84 4.08 -0.90 -1.89
C THR A 84 5.12 -0.31 -2.85
N LEU A 85 4.70 0.50 -3.83
CA LEU A 85 5.64 1.22 -4.71
C LEU A 85 6.47 2.27 -3.96
N ARG A 86 5.95 2.80 -2.85
CA ARG A 86 6.64 3.81 -2.03
C ARG A 86 7.62 3.18 -1.04
N VAL A 87 7.19 2.18 -0.26
CA VAL A 87 7.97 1.60 0.87
C VAL A 87 8.54 0.21 0.63
N GLY A 88 8.11 -0.49 -0.42
CA GLY A 88 8.46 -1.89 -0.64
C GLY A 88 9.92 -2.12 -1.02
N LYS A 89 10.38 -3.34 -0.79
CA LYS A 89 11.64 -3.87 -1.32
C LYS A 89 11.50 -4.23 -2.79
N ALA A 90 12.61 -4.48 -3.48
CA ALA A 90 12.63 -4.78 -4.91
C ALA A 90 11.62 -5.87 -5.34
N ARG A 91 11.52 -6.97 -4.59
CA ARG A 91 10.56 -8.06 -4.85
C ARG A 91 9.11 -7.59 -4.74
N GLU A 92 8.79 -6.83 -3.69
CA GLU A 92 7.43 -6.35 -3.42
C GLU A 92 7.01 -5.31 -4.47
N ILE A 93 7.93 -4.43 -4.86
CA ILE A 93 7.72 -3.46 -5.94
C ILE A 93 7.43 -4.18 -7.27
N GLU A 94 8.17 -5.24 -7.60
CA GLU A 94 7.94 -5.99 -8.84
C GLU A 94 6.52 -6.60 -8.87
N ILE A 95 6.05 -7.13 -7.75
CA ILE A 95 4.69 -7.66 -7.60
C ILE A 95 3.67 -6.52 -7.73
N ALA A 96 3.91 -5.37 -7.08
CA ALA A 96 3.02 -4.22 -7.16
C ALA A 96 2.88 -3.68 -8.59
N ILE A 97 3.97 -3.65 -9.36
CA ILE A 97 3.93 -3.25 -10.78
C ILE A 97 3.03 -4.21 -11.57
N LYS A 98 3.15 -5.53 -11.36
CA LYS A 98 2.30 -6.53 -12.04
C LYS A 98 0.82 -6.37 -11.67
N GLU A 99 0.51 -6.18 -10.40
CA GLU A 99 -0.87 -5.98 -9.93
C GLU A 99 -1.47 -4.65 -10.40
N LEU A 100 -0.65 -3.60 -10.49
CA LEU A 100 -1.03 -2.31 -11.08
C LEU A 100 -1.36 -2.46 -12.57
N ASP A 101 -0.51 -3.15 -13.32
CA ASP A 101 -0.68 -3.36 -14.76
C ASP A 101 -1.94 -4.15 -15.09
N LYS A 102 -2.24 -5.15 -14.27
CA LYS A 102 -3.47 -5.93 -14.37
C LYS A 102 -4.70 -5.03 -14.24
N ARG A 103 -4.74 -4.21 -13.19
CA ARG A 103 -5.89 -3.35 -12.87
C ARG A 103 -6.09 -2.19 -13.84
N ILE A 104 -5.01 -1.56 -14.31
CA ILE A 104 -5.11 -0.45 -15.27
C ILE A 104 -5.64 -0.95 -16.62
N LYS A 105 -5.25 -2.15 -17.07
CA LYS A 105 -5.75 -2.71 -18.34
C LYS A 105 -7.26 -2.97 -18.32
N ASP A 106 -7.81 -3.33 -17.17
CA ASP A 106 -9.26 -3.56 -17.01
C ASP A 106 -10.08 -2.26 -17.14
N TYR A 107 -9.46 -1.09 -16.94
CA TYR A 107 -10.11 0.22 -17.08
C TYR A 107 -10.09 0.80 -18.51
N VAL A 108 -9.28 0.24 -19.41
CA VAL A 108 -9.12 0.72 -20.80
C VAL A 108 -9.95 -0.13 -21.79
N LYS A 109 -10.67 -1.14 -21.30
CA LYS A 109 -11.71 -1.86 -22.06
C LYS A 109 -13.06 -1.19 -21.91
#